data_AF-A0A527YUV9-F1
#
_entry.id   AF-A0A527YUV9-F1
#
_cell.length_a   1.000
_cell.length_b   1.000
_cell.length_c   1.000
_cell.angle_alpha   90.00
_cell.angle_beta   90.00
_cell.angle_gamma   90.00
#
_symmetry.space_group_name_H-M   'P 1'
#
loop_
_entity.id
_entity.type
_entity.pdbx_description
1 polymer ?
#
loop_
_entity_poly.entity_id
_entity_poly.type
_entity_poly.pdbx_seq_one_letter_code
_entity_poly.pdbx_strand_id
1 'polypeptide(L)' 'LSRSSPVAEPIDYMLKRWEGFTTFLGDGRICLTNNAAERALRGFALGRKAWLFAGSDRGADRAAFMATLITTAKLND' A
#
# COMPACT_ATOMS: atom_id res chain seq x y z
N LEU A 1 19.19 -14.54 17.82
CA LEU A 1 19.22 -13.14 17.33
C LEU A 1 19.20 -12.21 18.54
N SER A 2 20.09 -11.23 18.60
CA SER A 2 20.05 -10.19 19.66
C SER A 2 18.67 -9.53 19.64
N ARG A 3 18.10 -9.29 20.84
CA ARG A 3 16.79 -8.64 21.02
C ARG A 3 16.76 -7.20 20.45
N SER A 4 17.93 -6.60 20.16
CA SER A 4 18.09 -5.25 19.58
C SER A 4 18.42 -5.24 18.09
N SER A 5 18.35 -6.38 17.40
CA SER A 5 18.67 -6.41 15.97
C SER A 5 17.55 -5.73 15.16
N PRO A 6 17.85 -4.76 14.28
CA PRO A 6 16.83 -4.04 13.50
C PRO A 6 16.04 -4.95 12.53
N VAL A 7 16.50 -6.18 12.29
CA VAL A 7 15.78 -7.18 11.51
C VAL A 7 14.82 -8.04 12.33
N ALA A 8 14.98 -8.06 13.66
CA ALA A 8 14.16 -8.93 14.52
C ALA A 8 12.69 -8.50 14.53
N GLU A 9 12.42 -7.19 14.59
CA GLU A 9 11.06 -6.65 14.61
C GLU A 9 10.29 -6.90 13.29
N PRO A 10 10.84 -6.62 12.09
CA PRO A 10 10.19 -6.98 10.83
C PRO A 10 9.91 -8.48 10.69
N ILE A 11 10.84 -9.34 11.11
CA ILE A 11 10.65 -10.80 11.07
C ILE A 11 9.50 -11.21 12.00
N ASP A 12 9.47 -10.70 13.23
CA ASP A 12 8.40 -11.00 14.19
C ASP A 12 7.03 -10.49 13.69
N TYR A 13 7.00 -9.32 13.06
CA TYR A 13 5.80 -8.80 12.40
C TYR A 13 5.29 -9.73 11.30
N MET A 14 6.18 -10.25 10.44
CA MET A 14 5.81 -11.20 9.39
C MET A 14 5.28 -12.52 9.98
N LEU A 15 5.96 -13.07 10.99
CA LEU A 15 5.58 -14.32 11.63
C LEU A 15 4.21 -14.23 12.33
N LYS A 16 3.91 -13.11 12.99
CA LYS A 16 2.60 -12.85 13.59
C LYS A 16 1.45 -12.78 12.58
N ARG A 17 1.74 -12.57 11.29
CA ARG A 17 0.76 -12.41 10.20
C ARG A 17 0.95 -13.44 9.09
N TRP A 18 1.50 -14.60 9.43
CA TRP A 18 1.93 -15.63 8.49
C TRP A 18 0.86 -16.03 7.48
N GLU A 19 -0.39 -16.18 7.92
CA GLU A 19 -1.52 -16.58 7.07
C GLU A 19 -1.74 -15.60 5.90
N GLY A 20 -1.68 -14.29 6.16
CA GLY A 20 -1.81 -13.27 5.12
C GLY A 20 -0.62 -13.22 4.17
N PHE A 21 0.60 -13.44 4.69
CA PHE A 21 1.81 -13.46 3.87
C PHE A 21 1.92 -14.71 2.99
N THR A 22 1.24 -15.81 3.33
CA THR A 22 1.30 -17.08 2.60
C THR A 22 0.09 -17.35 1.72
N THR A 23 -0.90 -16.46 1.67
CA THR A 23 -2.13 -16.67 0.90
C THR A 23 -1.87 -16.92 -0.59
N PHE A 24 -0.82 -16.32 -1.15
CA PHE A 24 -0.40 -16.53 -2.55
C PHE A 24 -0.02 -17.99 -2.87
N LEU A 25 0.34 -18.80 -1.85
CA LEU A 25 0.59 -20.24 -2.03
C LEU A 25 -0.70 -21.02 -2.25
N GLY A 26 -1.83 -20.53 -1.72
CA GLY A 26 -3.15 -21.14 -1.88
C GLY A 26 -3.96 -20.59 -3.05
N ASP A 27 -3.73 -19.34 -3.44
CA ASP A 27 -4.40 -18.69 -4.58
C ASP A 27 -3.38 -18.01 -5.51
N GLY A 28 -3.19 -18.61 -6.70
CA GLY A 28 -2.27 -18.11 -7.73
C GLY A 28 -2.68 -16.80 -8.39
N ARG A 29 -3.87 -16.26 -8.11
CA ARG A 29 -4.29 -14.92 -8.53
C ARG A 29 -3.64 -13.82 -7.70
N ILE A 30 -3.18 -14.16 -6.49
CA ILE A 30 -2.55 -13.23 -5.57
C ILE A 30 -1.06 -13.16 -5.88
N CYS A 31 -0.56 -11.95 -6.16
CA CYS A 31 0.86 -11.73 -6.36
C CYS A 31 1.62 -11.90 -5.04
N LEU A 32 2.76 -12.59 -5.08
CA LEU A 32 3.72 -12.69 -3.96
C LEU A 32 4.18 -11.30 -3.45
N THR A 33 4.24 -10.32 -4.34
CA THR A 33 4.73 -8.96 -4.03
C THR A 33 3.60 -7.94 -4.17
N ASN A 34 3.65 -6.90 -3.34
CA ASN A 34 2.71 -5.77 -3.42
C ASN A 34 3.13 -4.72 -4.47
N ASN A 35 4.15 -4.98 -5.28
CA ASN A 35 4.77 -4.01 -6.19
C ASN A 35 3.75 -3.30 -7.10
N ALA A 36 2.71 -4.01 -7.55
CA ALA A 36 1.63 -3.44 -8.35
C ALA A 36 0.86 -2.36 -7.58
N ALA A 37 0.50 -2.64 -6.33
CA ALA A 37 -0.19 -1.69 -5.44
C ALA A 37 0.71 -0.49 -5.10
N GLU A 38 2.00 -0.72 -4.81
CA GLU A 38 2.94 0.36 -4.54
C GLU A 38 3.13 1.29 -5.74
N ARG A 39 3.23 0.72 -6.96
CA ARG A 39 3.31 1.50 -8.20
C ARG A 39 2.05 2.33 -8.43
N ALA A 40 0.86 1.79 -8.16
CA ALA A 40 -0.40 2.52 -8.26
C ALA A 40 -0.44 3.73 -7.30
N LEU A 41 0.07 3.56 -6.08
CA LEU A 41 0.11 4.62 -5.06
C LEU A 41 1.30 5.58 -5.20
N ARG A 42 2.29 5.28 -6.05
CA ARG A 42 3.49 6.09 -6.24
C ARG A 42 3.17 7.54 -6.63
N GLY A 43 2.14 7.76 -7.44
CA GLY A 43 1.71 9.11 -7.83
C GLY A 43 1.32 9.97 -6.62
N PHE A 44 0.51 9.41 -5.72
CA PHE A 44 0.17 10.06 -4.44
C PHE A 44 1.42 10.28 -3.59
N ALA A 45 2.29 9.28 -3.52
CA ALA A 45 3.50 9.31 -2.72
C ALA A 45 4.47 10.45 -3.10
N LEU A 46 4.57 10.75 -4.40
CA LEU A 46 5.36 11.85 -4.94
C LEU A 46 4.64 13.20 -4.78
N GLY A 47 3.32 13.22 -4.99
CA GLY A 47 2.47 14.42 -4.86
C GLY A 47 2.43 15.02 -3.46
N ARG A 48 2.69 14.23 -2.40
CA ARG A 48 2.71 14.68 -0.99
C ARG A 48 3.55 15.94 -0.76
N LYS A 49 4.69 16.06 -1.46
CA LYS A 49 5.59 17.22 -1.33
C LYS A 49 5.06 18.49 -2.01
N ALA A 50 4.13 18.35 -2.96
CA ALA A 50 3.54 19.47 -3.68
C ALA A 50 2.23 19.97 -3.05
N TRP A 51 1.55 19.13 -2.26
CA TRP A 51 0.24 19.44 -1.67
C TRP A 51 0.33 19.90 -0.21
N LEU A 52 1.42 20.57 0.18
CA LEU A 52 1.64 21.03 1.57
C LEU A 52 0.56 22.00 2.08
N PHE A 53 -0.20 22.62 1.18
CA PHE A 53 -1.32 23.52 1.49
C PHE A 53 -2.67 22.79 1.63
N ALA A 54 -2.75 21.51 1.25
CA ALA A 54 -3.94 20.68 1.38
C ALA A 54 -3.82 19.80 2.63
N GLY A 55 -4.60 20.08 3.67
CA GLY A 55 -4.47 19.40 4.97
C GLY A 55 -5.76 19.16 5.72
N SER A 56 -6.92 19.26 5.07
CA SER A 56 -8.21 18.95 5.70
C SER A 56 -8.64 17.52 5.41
N ASP A 57 -9.16 16.81 6.41
CA ASP A 57 -9.66 15.44 6.26
C ASP A 57 -10.76 15.36 5.19
N ARG A 58 -11.68 16.33 5.18
CA ARG A 58 -12.72 16.44 4.13
C ARG A 58 -12.14 16.60 2.73
N GLY A 59 -11.01 17.30 2.60
CA GLY A 59 -10.30 17.43 1.34
C GLY A 59 -9.65 16.10 0.92
N ALA A 60 -9.10 15.36 1.88
CA ALA A 60 -8.54 14.03 1.65
C ALA A 60 -9.61 13.03 1.18
N ASP A 61 -10.80 13.03 1.80
CA ASP A 61 -11.92 12.17 1.39
C ASP A 61 -12.35 12.44 -0.06
N ARG A 62 -12.48 13.71 -0.44
CA ARG A 62 -12.82 14.10 -1.81
C ARG A 62 -11.72 13.70 -2.80
N ALA A 63 -10.46 13.87 -2.42
CA ALA A 63 -9.34 13.45 -3.24
C ALA A 63 -9.32 11.92 -3.41
N ALA A 64 -9.60 11.16 -2.35
CA ALA A 64 -9.70 9.70 -2.40
C ALA A 64 -10.86 9.23 -3.30
N PHE A 65 -12.00 9.92 -3.28
CA PHE A 65 -13.12 9.64 -4.17
C PHE A 65 -12.74 9.84 -5.65
N MET A 66 -12.18 11.00 -5.98
CA MET A 66 -11.75 11.31 -7.35
C MET A 66 -10.64 10.36 -7.82
N ALA A 67 -9.67 10.06 -6.96
CA ALA A 67 -8.60 9.12 -7.21
C ALA A 67 -9.13 7.72 -7.55
N THR A 68 -10.10 7.24 -6.77
CA THR A 68 -10.76 5.94 -6.99
C THR A 68 -11.43 5.93 -8.36
N LEU A 69 -12.27 6.93 -8.67
CA LEU A 69 -13.00 7.01 -9.93
C LEU A 69 -12.05 7.02 -11.15
N ILE A 70 -11.00 7.84 -11.12
CA ILE A 70 -10.02 7.93 -12.21
C ILE A 70 -9.24 6.62 -12.36
N THR A 71 -8.84 6.00 -11.25
CA THR A 71 -8.04 4.76 -11.29
C THR A 71 -8.88 3.59 -11.78
N THR A 72 -10.15 3.50 -11.36
CA THR A 72 -11.08 2.49 -11.86
C THR A 72 -11.31 2.65 -13.36
N ALA A 73 -11.50 3.87 -13.87
CA ALA A 73 -11.63 4.10 -15.30
C ALA A 73 -10.39 3.61 -16.07
N LYS A 74 -9.18 3.95 -15.61
CA LYS A 74 -7.92 3.50 -16.23
C LYS A 74 -7.71 1.99 -16.23
N LEU A 75 -8.33 1.26 -15.30
CA LEU A 75 -8.23 -0.20 -15.22
C LEU A 75 -9.22 -0.92 -16.15
N ASN A 76 -10.22 -0.22 -16.70
CA ASN A 76 -11.28 -0.77 -17.55
C ASN A 76 -11.24 -0.24 -19.00
N ASP A 77 -10.21 0.54 -19.36
CA ASP A 77 -9.82 0.87 -20.74
C ASP A 77 -8.96 -0.26 -21.32
#